data_AF-H1DEE8-F1
#
_entry.id   AF-H1DEE8-F1
#
_cell.length_a   1.000
_cell.length_b   1.000
_cell.length_c   1.000
_cell.angle_alpha   90.00
_cell.angle_beta   90.00
_cell.angle_gamma   90.00
#
_symmetry.space_group_name_H-M   'P 1'
#
loop_
_entity.id
_entity.type
_entity.pdbx_description
1 polymer ?
#
loop_
_entity_poly.entity_id
_entity_poly.type
_entity_poly.pdbx_seq_one_letter_code
_entity_poly.pdbx_strand_id
1 'polypeptide(L)' 'MNEKQELEEMNNAFPEYLQKLAIPTAILGGEFHFDKMNFIERFLVKKIAKVNSSVSRLRYDAIREFADRINNSRQN' A
#
# COMPACT_ATOMS: atom_id res chain seq x y z
N MET A 1 0.08 -10.00 -4.59
CA MET A 1 0.86 -8.81 -4.94
C MET A 1 2.30 -9.20 -5.18
N ASN A 2 2.79 -8.90 -6.38
CA ASN A 2 4.21 -8.82 -6.68
C ASN A 2 4.58 -7.33 -6.84
N GLU A 3 5.87 -7.03 -6.85
CA GLU A 3 6.38 -5.65 -6.90
C GLU A 3 5.87 -4.85 -8.11
N LYS A 4 5.69 -5.52 -9.26
CA LYS A 4 5.16 -4.91 -10.48
C LYS A 4 3.71 -4.43 -10.30
N GLN A 5 2.86 -5.25 -9.69
CA GLN A 5 1.46 -4.89 -9.41
C GLN A 5 1.37 -3.73 -8.43
N GLU A 6 2.17 -3.74 -7.36
CA GLU A 6 2.15 -2.66 -6.36
C GLU A 6 2.60 -1.31 -6.96
N LEU A 7 3.58 -1.34 -7.87
CA LEU A 7 4.00 -0.15 -8.61
C LEU A 7 2.93 0.34 -9.58
N GLU A 8 2.25 -0.58 -10.27
CA GLU A 8 1.13 -0.24 -11.16
C GLU A 8 -0.06 0.36 -10.38
N GLU A 9 -0.39 -0.19 -9.21
CA GLU A 9 -1.39 0.36 -8.29
C GLU A 9 -1.01 1.78 -7.84
N MET A 10 0.24 2.01 -7.44
CA MET A 10 0.73 3.35 -7.07
C MET A 10 0.61 4.34 -8.24
N ASN A 11 1.04 3.93 -9.43
CA ASN A 11 1.01 4.77 -10.62
C ASN A 11 -0.41 5.11 -11.09
N ASN A 12 -1.35 4.18 -10.93
CA ASN A 12 -2.75 4.39 -11.29
C ASN A 12 -3.53 5.16 -10.22
N ALA A 13 -3.15 5.03 -8.94
CA ALA A 13 -3.82 5.70 -7.83
C ALA A 13 -3.47 7.19 -7.73
N PHE A 14 -2.25 7.58 -8.11
CA PHE A 14 -1.78 8.95 -8.01
C PHE A 14 -1.21 9.47 -9.34
N PRO A 15 -1.66 10.62 -9.84
CA PRO A 15 -1.10 11.22 -11.06
C PRO A 15 0.38 11.58 -10.89
N GLU A 16 1.15 11.50 -11.97
CA GLU A 16 2.61 11.65 -11.98
C GLU A 16 3.09 12.95 -11.33
N TYR A 17 2.37 14.06 -11.52
CA TYR A 17 2.76 15.35 -10.93
C TYR A 17 2.70 15.33 -9.40
N LEU A 18 1.75 14.61 -8.78
CA LEU A 18 1.70 14.45 -7.33
C LEU A 18 2.83 13.56 -6.83
N GLN A 19 3.15 12.50 -7.58
CA GLN A 19 4.27 11.63 -7.24
C GLN A 19 5.62 12.37 -7.25
N LYS A 20 5.81 13.29 -8.22
CA LYS A 20 7.03 14.12 -8.32
C LYS A 20 7.16 15.17 -7.21
N LEU A 21 6.02 15.65 -6.68
CA LEU A 21 5.98 16.65 -5.61
C LEU A 21 5.95 16.04 -4.21
N ALA A 22 5.72 14.73 -4.10
CA ALA A 22 5.69 14.02 -2.84
C ALA A 22 7.08 14.02 -2.18
N ILE A 23 7.11 14.23 -0.86
CA ILE A 23 8.36 14.36 -0.09
C ILE A 23 9.00 12.98 0.13
N PRO A 24 8.28 11.98 0.66
CA PRO A 24 8.65 10.59 0.41
C PRO A 24 7.55 9.85 -0.37
N THR A 25 7.98 8.92 -1.21
CA THR A 25 7.13 7.89 -1.83
C THR A 25 7.64 6.52 -1.40
N ALA A 26 6.73 5.61 -1.06
CA ALA A 26 7.08 4.26 -0.65
C ALA A 26 5.91 3.30 -0.86
N ILE A 27 6.22 2.05 -1.22
CA ILE A 27 5.27 0.94 -1.18
C ILE A 27 5.38 0.33 0.22
N LEU A 28 4.35 0.55 1.05
CA LEU A 28 4.33 0.13 2.45
C LEU A 28 3.85 -1.33 2.64
N GLY A 29 3.51 -1.99 1.52
CA GLY A 29 2.77 -3.24 1.52
C GLY A 29 1.29 -3.01 1.82
N GLY A 30 0.65 -3.98 2.45
CA GLY A 30 -0.76 -3.89 2.80
C GLY A 30 -1.28 -5.15 3.46
N GLU A 31 -2.54 -5.09 3.86
CA GLU A 31 -3.20 -6.21 4.53
C GLU A 31 -4.67 -6.34 4.13
N PHE A 32 -5.15 -7.57 4.13
CA PHE A 32 -6.55 -7.91 4.02
C PHE A 32 -7.02 -8.57 5.32
N HIS A 33 -7.96 -7.93 6.00
CA HIS A 33 -8.65 -8.48 7.17
C HIS A 33 -10.00 -9.05 6.75
N PHE A 34 -10.01 -10.33 6.35
CA PHE A 34 -11.23 -10.96 5.85
C PHE A 34 -12.31 -11.11 6.93
N ASP A 35 -11.91 -11.19 8.18
CA ASP A 35 -12.76 -11.19 9.37
C ASP A 35 -13.53 -9.87 9.55
N LYS A 36 -12.97 -8.77 9.06
CA LYS A 36 -13.57 -7.43 9.13
C LYS A 36 -14.40 -7.06 7.89
N MET A 37 -14.37 -7.90 6.84
CA MET A 37 -15.08 -7.67 5.58
C MET A 37 -16.47 -8.33 5.57
N ASN A 38 -17.42 -7.68 4.90
CA ASN A 38 -18.71 -8.31 4.59
C ASN A 38 -18.56 -9.37 3.48
N PHE A 39 -19.62 -10.15 3.24
CA PHE A 39 -19.59 -11.23 2.24
C PHE A 39 -19.25 -10.75 0.81
N ILE A 40 -19.73 -9.57 0.41
CA ILE A 40 -19.52 -9.00 -0.92
C ILE A 40 -18.06 -8.53 -1.08
N GLU A 41 -17.57 -7.73 -0.13
CA GLU A 41 -16.18 -7.24 -0.12
C GLU A 41 -15.19 -8.40 -0.15
N ARG A 42 -15.40 -9.38 0.73
CA ARG A 42 -14.56 -10.58 0.82
C ARG A 42 -14.60 -11.40 -0.48
N PHE A 43 -15.74 -11.51 -1.14
CA PHE A 43 -15.85 -12.20 -2.42
C PHE A 43 -15.08 -11.48 -3.53
N LEU A 44 -15.20 -10.15 -3.63
CA LEU A 44 -14.48 -9.34 -4.60
C LEU A 44 -12.96 -9.42 -4.41
N VAL A 45 -12.50 -9.27 -3.16
CA VAL A 45 -11.06 -9.33 -2.82
C VAL A 45 -10.47 -10.70 -3.15
N LYS A 46 -11.18 -11.80 -2.83
CA LYS A 46 -10.76 -13.15 -3.20
C LYS A 46 -10.50 -13.28 -4.70
N LYS A 47 -11.38 -12.72 -5.52
CA LYS A 47 -11.31 -12.81 -6.99
C LYS A 47 -10.20 -11.94 -7.59
N ILE A 48 -10.04 -10.71 -7.11
CA ILE A 48 -9.06 -9.74 -7.65
C ILE A 48 -7.65 -10.07 -7.16
N ALA A 49 -7.48 -10.24 -5.85
CA ALA A 49 -6.17 -10.43 -5.24
C ALA A 49 -5.68 -11.89 -5.27
N LYS A 50 -6.54 -12.84 -5.67
CA LYS A 50 -6.26 -14.29 -5.69
C LYS A 50 -5.77 -14.81 -4.33
N VAL A 51 -6.30 -14.27 -3.24
CA VAL A 51 -6.02 -14.69 -1.86
C VAL A 51 -7.27 -15.27 -1.21
N ASN A 52 -7.13 -16.36 -0.46
CA ASN A 52 -8.27 -17.08 0.12
C ASN A 52 -8.46 -16.85 1.64
N SER A 53 -7.54 -16.12 2.27
CA SER A 53 -7.52 -15.85 3.71
C SER A 53 -7.08 -14.41 3.97
N SER A 54 -7.17 -13.97 5.23
CA SER A 54 -6.47 -12.76 5.67
C SER A 54 -4.99 -12.86 5.32
N VAL A 55 -4.40 -11.73 4.91
CA VAL A 55 -3.00 -11.62 4.51
C VAL A 55 -2.45 -10.34 5.12
N SER A 56 -1.28 -10.41 5.74
CA SER A 56 -0.52 -9.22 6.12
C SER A 56 0.84 -9.27 5.41
N ARG A 57 1.13 -8.22 4.66
CA ARG A 57 2.40 -8.02 3.93
C ARG A 57 2.95 -6.62 4.21
N LEU A 58 2.68 -6.09 5.39
CA LEU A 58 3.21 -4.80 5.83
C LEU A 58 4.74 -4.84 5.84
N ARG A 59 5.36 -3.84 5.21
CA ARG A 59 6.82 -3.67 5.15
C ARG A 59 7.23 -2.66 6.22
N TYR A 60 7.38 -3.15 7.45
CA TYR A 60 7.63 -2.29 8.62
C TYR A 60 8.93 -1.48 8.54
N ASP A 61 9.92 -2.00 7.84
CA ASP A 61 11.14 -1.30 7.44
C ASP A 61 10.84 -0.09 6.55
N ALA A 62 10.08 -0.29 5.46
CA ALA A 62 9.67 0.80 4.57
C ALA A 62 8.76 1.82 5.28
N ILE A 63 7.87 1.36 6.17
CA ILE A 63 7.02 2.23 7.00
C ILE A 63 7.86 3.10 7.92
N ARG A 64 8.88 2.52 8.57
CA ARG A 64 9.78 3.27 9.46
C ARG A 64 10.55 4.32 8.67
N GLU A 65 11.17 3.92 7.57
CA GLU A 65 11.93 4.85 6.71
C GLU A 65 11.03 5.99 6.18
N PHE A 66 9.81 5.66 5.74
CA PHE A 66 8.83 6.65 5.30
C PHE A 66 8.47 7.65 6.41
N ALA A 67 8.21 7.16 7.62
CA ALA A 67 7.90 8.01 8.77
C ALA A 67 9.09 8.92 9.15
N ASP A 68 10.31 8.39 9.13
CA ASP A 68 11.52 9.15 9.43
C ASP A 68 11.73 10.28 8.40
N ARG A 69 11.55 10.00 7.10
CA ARG A 69 11.63 11.00 6.03
C ARG A 69 10.59 12.11 6.18
N ILE A 70 9.37 11.75 6.56
CA ILE A 70 8.29 12.71 6.86
C ILE A 70 8.64 13.61 8.05
N ASN A 71 9.24 13.05 9.11
CA ASN A 71 9.58 13.80 10.31
C ASN A 71 10.73 14.78 10.04
N ASN A 72 11.75 14.33 9.30
CA ASN A 72 12.91 15.15 8.95
C ASN A 72 12.57 16.27 7.98
N SER A 73 11.57 16.10 7.10
CA SER A 73 11.15 17.15 6.18
C SER A 73 10.44 18.33 6.83
N ARG A 74 10.02 18.21 8.10
CA ARG A 74 9.37 19.28 8.86
C ARG A 74 10.35 20.15 9.65
N GLN A 75 11.62 19.76 9.72
CA GLN A 75 12.63 20.44 10.55
C GLN A 75 13.50 21.45 9.78
N ASN A 76 13.15 21.78 8.53
CA ASN A 76 13.81 22.79 7.70
C ASN A 76 12.87 23.95 7.38
#